data_AF-A0A177AXD7-F1
#
_entry.id   AF-A0A177AXD7-F1
#
_cell.length_a   1.000
_cell.length_b   1.000
_cell.length_c   1.000
_cell.angle_alpha   90.00
_cell.angle_beta   90.00
_cell.angle_gamma   90.00
#
_symmetry.space_group_name_H-M   'P 1'
#
loop_
_entity.id
_entity.type
_entity.pdbx_description
1 polymer ?
#
loop_
_entity_poly.entity_id
_entity_poly.type
_entity_poly.pdbx_seq_one_letter_code
_entity_poly.pdbx_strand_id
1 'polypeptide(L)'
;MQYREIKYEDDVFIDCIDEAKLNNKLECQNIIEKSMEIKKKIFNKYLSEEISDIEAFQNKCNTMSDKLWQNLMTLEINLVDQFEETINAYETNRADMIENFIEEFSANIAQMQDLENNFNEKLSEVAIVTLEKVVKNEIDDEILKDIKDLFLDKDTLINSIASSHEKHVSIIEAIEENINSRIRSDHISIIENINNIQDIERNRKRVVEISQLIDNLRDECDQYVEIEFDAN
;
A
#
# COMPACT_ATOMS: atom_id res chain seq x y z
N MET A 1 14.21 -5.30 13.84
CA MET A 1 12.98 -5.39 14.65
C MET A 1 11.82 -4.80 13.84
N GLN A 2 11.97 -3.57 13.34
CA GLN A 2 11.01 -2.86 12.47
C GLN A 2 10.51 -3.61 11.23
N TYR A 3 11.34 -4.40 10.51
CA TYR A 3 10.82 -5.21 9.38
C TYR A 3 9.72 -6.20 9.79
N ARG A 4 9.81 -6.77 11.00
CA ARG A 4 8.78 -7.70 11.50
C ARG A 4 7.52 -6.95 11.92
N GLU A 5 7.66 -5.72 12.40
CA GLU A 5 6.53 -4.88 12.82
C GLU A 5 5.76 -4.36 11.60
N ILE A 6 6.46 -3.88 10.56
CA ILE A 6 5.84 -3.50 9.29
C ILE A 6 5.11 -4.69 8.67
N LYS A 7 5.74 -5.87 8.65
CA LYS A 7 5.10 -7.07 8.11
C LYS A 7 3.86 -7.47 8.92
N TYR A 8 3.93 -7.36 10.24
CA TYR A 8 2.78 -7.64 11.10
C TYR A 8 1.63 -6.67 10.82
N GLU A 9 1.92 -5.38 10.66
CA GLU A 9 0.92 -4.37 10.28
C GLU A 9 0.28 -4.69 8.92
N ASP A 10 1.08 -5.12 7.95
CA ASP A 10 0.60 -5.54 6.62
C ASP A 10 -0.35 -6.74 6.72
N ASP A 11 0.03 -7.74 7.52
CA ASP A 11 -0.79 -8.94 7.73
C ASP A 11 -2.12 -8.58 8.42
N VAL A 12 -2.09 -7.73 9.45
CA VAL A 12 -3.31 -7.26 10.16
C VAL A 12 -4.22 -6.47 9.23
N PHE A 13 -3.67 -5.56 8.43
CA PHE A 13 -4.44 -4.79 7.45
C PHE A 13 -5.15 -5.70 6.44
N ILE A 14 -4.44 -6.69 5.89
CA ILE A 14 -5.00 -7.66 4.94
C ILE A 14 -6.14 -8.44 5.59
N ASP A 15 -5.93 -8.94 6.81
CA ASP A 15 -6.95 -9.71 7.54
C ASP A 15 -8.21 -8.88 7.79
N CYS A 16 -8.08 -7.60 8.18
CA CYS A 16 -9.22 -6.70 8.38
C CYS A 16 -10.02 -6.47 7.09
N ILE A 17 -9.32 -6.24 5.97
CA ILE A 17 -9.96 -6.05 4.66
C ILE A 17 -10.69 -7.32 4.21
N ASP A 18 -10.06 -8.48 4.36
CA ASP A 18 -10.65 -9.75 3.94
C ASP A 18 -11.85 -10.15 4.81
N GLU A 19 -11.80 -9.88 6.12
CA GLU A 19 -12.93 -10.06 7.01
C GLU A 19 -14.10 -9.16 6.64
N ALA A 20 -13.85 -7.88 6.39
CA ALA A 20 -14.88 -6.92 5.96
C ALA A 20 -15.53 -7.35 4.63
N LYS A 21 -14.74 -7.80 3.65
CA LYS A 21 -15.25 -8.37 2.39
C LYS A 21 -16.12 -9.60 2.61
N LEU A 22 -15.67 -10.52 3.47
CA LEU A 22 -16.39 -11.75 3.74
C LEU A 22 -17.74 -11.45 4.40
N ASN A 23 -17.76 -10.59 5.41
CA ASN A 23 -18.98 -10.20 6.12
C ASN A 23 -19.97 -9.51 5.16
N ASN A 24 -19.51 -8.54 4.38
CA ASN A 24 -20.35 -7.86 3.39
C ASN A 24 -20.92 -8.84 2.34
N LYS A 25 -20.12 -9.79 1.87
CA LYS A 25 -20.56 -10.82 0.93
C LYS A 25 -21.67 -11.69 1.53
N LEU A 26 -21.50 -12.16 2.76
CA LEU A 26 -22.50 -12.99 3.46
C LEU A 26 -23.81 -12.22 3.67
N GLU A 27 -23.74 -10.95 4.04
CA GLU A 27 -24.93 -10.11 4.18
C GLU A 27 -25.63 -9.86 2.84
N CYS A 28 -24.87 -9.53 1.79
CA CYS A 28 -25.41 -9.39 0.44
C CYS A 28 -26.16 -10.65 -0.01
N GLN A 29 -25.56 -11.84 0.21
CA GLN A 29 -26.17 -13.12 -0.15
C GLN A 29 -27.51 -13.32 0.56
N ASN A 30 -27.56 -13.08 1.87
CA ASN A 30 -28.78 -13.20 2.66
C ASN A 30 -29.89 -12.24 2.18
N ILE A 31 -29.54 -11.00 1.84
CA ILE A 31 -30.51 -10.00 1.33
C ILE A 31 -31.04 -10.39 -0.06
N ILE A 32 -30.17 -10.91 -0.94
CA ILE A 32 -30.56 -11.40 -2.26
C ILE A 32 -31.49 -12.61 -2.10
N GLU A 33 -31.13 -13.61 -1.30
CA GLU A 33 -31.95 -14.80 -1.06
C GLU A 33 -33.34 -14.44 -0.55
N LYS A 34 -33.43 -13.56 0.46
CA LYS A 34 -34.72 -13.05 0.97
C LYS A 34 -35.54 -12.36 -0.12
N SER A 35 -34.90 -11.55 -0.96
CA SER A 35 -35.58 -10.87 -2.07
C SER A 35 -36.08 -11.86 -3.12
N MET A 36 -35.32 -12.90 -3.43
CA MET A 36 -35.75 -13.97 -4.34
C MET A 36 -36.94 -14.76 -3.79
N GLU A 37 -36.99 -15.00 -2.48
CA GLU A 37 -38.18 -15.59 -1.84
C GLU A 37 -39.41 -14.68 -1.93
N ILE A 38 -39.23 -13.37 -1.73
CA ILE A 38 -40.31 -12.38 -1.88
C ILE A 38 -40.81 -12.38 -3.32
N LYS A 39 -39.92 -12.36 -4.31
CA LYS A 39 -40.26 -12.45 -5.74
C LYS A 39 -41.14 -13.67 -6.02
N LYS A 40 -40.72 -14.84 -5.54
CA LYS A 40 -41.49 -16.09 -5.69
C LYS A 40 -42.88 -15.99 -5.07
N LYS A 41 -43.01 -15.36 -3.89
CA LYS A 41 -44.32 -15.14 -3.24
C LYS A 41 -45.19 -14.18 -4.04
N ILE A 42 -44.63 -13.09 -4.59
CA ILE A 42 -45.36 -12.15 -5.44
C ILE A 42 -45.90 -12.89 -6.68
N PHE A 43 -45.05 -13.68 -7.33
CA PHE A 43 -45.40 -14.46 -8.51
C PHE A 43 -46.50 -15.50 -8.23
N ASN A 44 -46.38 -16.26 -7.15
CA ASN A 44 -47.40 -17.25 -6.78
C ASN A 44 -48.77 -16.59 -6.50
N LYS A 45 -48.78 -15.40 -5.88
CA LYS A 45 -50.01 -14.64 -5.62
C LYS A 45 -50.66 -14.09 -6.88
N TYR A 46 -49.83 -13.78 -7.88
CA TYR A 46 -50.31 -13.37 -9.19
C TYR A 46 -51.02 -14.54 -9.88
N LEU A 47 -50.36 -15.71 -9.94
CA LEU A 47 -50.93 -16.93 -10.51
C LEU A 47 -52.21 -17.43 -9.81
N SER A 48 -52.37 -17.12 -8.51
CA SER A 48 -53.57 -17.50 -7.75
C SER A 48 -54.68 -16.43 -7.78
N GLU A 49 -54.57 -15.42 -8.67
CA GLU A 49 -55.51 -14.30 -8.82
C GLU A 49 -55.72 -13.46 -7.53
N GLU A 50 -54.81 -13.55 -6.55
CA GLU A 50 -54.85 -12.69 -5.35
C GLU A 50 -54.37 -11.26 -5.65
N ILE A 51 -53.68 -11.06 -6.77
CA ILE A 51 -53.27 -9.75 -7.28
C ILE A 51 -54.21 -9.40 -8.43
N SER A 52 -54.95 -8.31 -8.25
CA SER A 52 -56.13 -7.95 -9.04
C SER A 52 -55.85 -7.58 -10.49
N ASP A 53 -54.64 -7.12 -10.81
CA ASP A 53 -54.22 -6.72 -12.15
C ASP A 53 -52.69 -6.68 -12.31
N ILE A 54 -52.27 -6.60 -13.57
CA ILE A 54 -50.87 -6.50 -14.02
C ILE A 54 -50.15 -5.31 -13.37
N GLU A 55 -50.83 -4.17 -13.25
CA GLU A 55 -50.25 -2.95 -12.68
C GLU A 55 -49.87 -3.14 -11.20
N ALA A 56 -50.73 -3.79 -10.42
CA ALA A 56 -50.45 -4.13 -9.03
C ALA A 56 -49.31 -5.16 -8.88
N PHE A 57 -49.16 -6.07 -9.84
CA PHE A 57 -48.03 -7.02 -9.88
C PHE A 57 -46.72 -6.29 -10.18
N GLN A 58 -46.68 -5.48 -11.25
CA GLN A 58 -45.50 -4.70 -11.64
C GLN A 58 -45.07 -3.74 -10.52
N ASN A 59 -46.01 -3.04 -9.89
CA ASN A 59 -45.71 -2.16 -8.76
C ASN A 59 -45.07 -2.92 -7.59
N LYS A 60 -45.52 -4.14 -7.28
CA LYS A 60 -44.91 -4.97 -6.22
C LYS A 60 -43.52 -5.47 -6.62
N CYS A 61 -43.32 -5.88 -7.87
CA CYS A 61 -42.01 -6.23 -8.41
C CYS A 61 -41.04 -5.05 -8.32
N ASN A 62 -41.43 -3.88 -8.80
CA ASN A 62 -40.61 -2.66 -8.77
C ASN A 62 -40.25 -2.26 -7.34
N THR A 63 -41.23 -2.23 -6.43
CA THR A 63 -40.98 -1.92 -5.02
C THR A 63 -39.98 -2.89 -4.37
N MET A 64 -40.07 -4.18 -4.69
CA MET A 64 -39.13 -5.18 -4.20
C MET A 64 -37.73 -4.96 -4.77
N SER A 65 -37.61 -4.75 -6.09
CA SER A 65 -36.35 -4.47 -6.77
C SER A 65 -35.69 -3.19 -6.25
N ASP A 66 -36.46 -2.12 -6.05
CA ASP A 66 -35.97 -0.86 -5.47
C ASP A 66 -35.43 -1.06 -4.06
N LYS A 67 -36.13 -1.84 -3.23
CA LYS A 67 -35.70 -2.14 -1.88
C LYS A 67 -34.43 -3.00 -1.86
N LEU A 68 -34.32 -3.98 -2.76
CA LEU A 68 -33.10 -4.77 -2.92
C LEU A 68 -31.93 -3.88 -3.34
N TRP A 69 -32.13 -3.01 -4.34
CA TRP A 69 -31.13 -2.05 -4.80
C TRP A 69 -30.66 -1.15 -3.66
N GLN A 70 -31.60 -0.52 -2.93
CA GLN A 70 -31.28 0.35 -1.79
C GLN A 70 -30.45 -0.38 -0.74
N ASN A 71 -30.87 -1.59 -0.34
CA ASN A 71 -30.14 -2.36 0.65
C ASN A 71 -28.72 -2.73 0.20
N LEU A 72 -28.56 -3.19 -1.05
CA LEU A 72 -27.24 -3.56 -1.59
C LEU A 72 -26.34 -2.34 -1.74
N MET A 73 -26.87 -1.20 -2.18
CA MET A 73 -26.12 0.05 -2.28
C MET A 73 -25.73 0.59 -0.90
N THR A 74 -26.60 0.50 0.11
CA THR A 74 -26.25 0.88 1.48
C THR A 74 -25.14 0.00 2.04
N LEU A 75 -25.19 -1.32 1.83
CA LEU A 75 -24.09 -2.20 2.23
C LEU A 75 -22.79 -1.87 1.50
N GLU A 76 -22.87 -1.47 0.23
CA GLU A 76 -21.70 -1.09 -0.55
C GLU A 76 -21.08 0.24 -0.05
N ILE A 77 -21.91 1.24 0.25
CA ILE A 77 -21.45 2.52 0.83
C ILE A 77 -20.77 2.27 2.18
N ASN A 78 -21.43 1.52 3.07
CA ASN A 78 -20.87 1.22 4.38
C ASN A 78 -19.53 0.48 4.30
N LEU A 79 -19.36 -0.40 3.30
CA LEU A 79 -18.10 -1.11 3.10
C LEU A 79 -17.00 -0.19 2.57
N VAL A 80 -17.33 0.76 1.70
CA VAL A 80 -16.39 1.80 1.25
C VAL A 80 -15.94 2.64 2.44
N ASP A 81 -16.87 3.12 3.27
CA ASP A 81 -16.54 3.90 4.47
C ASP A 81 -15.61 3.09 5.41
N GLN A 82 -15.90 1.80 5.62
CA GLN A 82 -15.06 0.92 6.43
C GLN A 82 -13.65 0.72 5.84
N PHE A 83 -13.54 0.61 4.51
CA PHE A 83 -12.25 0.52 3.84
C PHE A 83 -11.45 1.81 3.97
N GLU A 84 -12.08 2.97 3.74
CA GLU A 84 -11.42 4.27 3.92
C GLU A 84 -10.88 4.41 5.34
N GLU A 85 -11.67 4.09 6.37
CA GLU A 85 -11.21 4.11 7.77
C GLU A 85 -10.02 3.15 8.01
N THR A 86 -10.09 1.93 7.49
CA THR A 86 -9.06 0.90 7.66
C THR A 86 -7.76 1.28 6.94
N ILE A 87 -7.87 1.81 5.72
CA ILE A 87 -6.72 2.25 4.92
C ILE A 87 -6.05 3.46 5.57
N ASN A 88 -6.83 4.44 6.04
CA ASN A 88 -6.29 5.62 6.73
C ASN A 88 -5.54 5.24 8.02
N ALA A 89 -6.09 4.29 8.79
CA ALA A 89 -5.43 3.79 10.00
C ALA A 89 -4.10 3.09 9.66
N TYR A 90 -4.11 2.21 8.66
CA TYR A 90 -2.92 1.53 8.16
C TYR A 90 -1.87 2.50 7.62
N GLU A 91 -2.28 3.51 6.84
CA GLU A 91 -1.39 4.54 6.31
C GLU A 91 -0.70 5.29 7.45
N THR A 92 -1.45 5.73 8.46
CA THR A 92 -0.93 6.45 9.62
C THR A 92 0.07 5.58 10.39
N ASN A 93 -0.33 4.35 10.75
CA ASN A 93 0.52 3.43 11.51
C ASN A 93 1.82 3.11 10.76
N ARG A 94 1.72 2.85 9.46
CA ARG A 94 2.88 2.53 8.62
C ARG A 94 3.80 3.74 8.43
N ALA A 95 3.26 4.95 8.30
CA ALA A 95 4.04 6.17 8.25
C ALA A 95 4.86 6.37 9.54
N ASP A 96 4.23 6.18 10.70
CA ASP A 96 4.92 6.26 12.00
C ASP A 96 6.05 5.22 12.12
N MET A 97 5.81 3.98 11.67
CA MET A 97 6.85 2.94 11.64
C MET A 97 8.03 3.31 10.73
N ILE A 98 7.75 3.92 9.58
CA ILE A 98 8.78 4.37 8.63
C ILE A 98 9.60 5.52 9.20
N GLU A 99 8.97 6.50 9.83
CA GLU A 99 9.69 7.61 10.44
C GLU A 99 10.59 7.13 11.57
N ASN A 100 10.11 6.22 12.43
CA ASN A 100 10.95 5.57 13.45
C ASN A 100 12.14 4.81 12.84
N PHE A 101 11.94 4.14 11.70
CA PHE A 101 13.04 3.47 10.99
C PHE A 101 14.07 4.48 10.48
N ILE A 102 13.61 5.59 9.89
CA ILE A 102 14.48 6.65 9.36
C ILE A 102 15.29 7.27 10.50
N GLU A 103 14.66 7.56 11.64
CA GLU A 103 15.36 8.10 12.82
C GLU A 103 16.46 7.17 13.33
N GLU A 104 16.15 5.87 13.51
CA GLU A 104 17.14 4.86 13.92
C GLU A 104 18.27 4.73 12.89
N PHE A 105 17.92 4.76 11.60
CA PHE A 105 18.87 4.65 10.50
C PHE A 105 19.81 5.87 10.44
N SER A 106 19.28 7.09 10.52
CA SER A 106 20.09 8.32 10.58
C SER A 106 21.00 8.35 11.80
N ALA A 107 20.57 7.82 12.95
CA ALA A 107 21.44 7.67 14.11
C ALA A 107 22.62 6.72 13.85
N ASN A 108 22.41 5.64 13.09
CA ASN A 108 23.50 4.74 12.67
C ASN A 108 24.43 5.41 11.63
N ILE A 109 23.88 6.22 10.72
CA ILE A 109 24.68 6.98 9.75
C ILE A 109 25.60 7.99 10.48
N ALA A 110 25.10 8.70 11.48
CA ALA A 110 25.91 9.59 12.31
C ALA A 110 27.09 8.84 12.97
N GLN A 111 26.85 7.63 13.50
CA GLN A 111 27.93 6.79 14.04
C GLN A 111 28.94 6.37 12.96
N MET A 112 28.51 6.09 11.73
CA MET A 112 29.42 5.79 10.62
C MET A 112 30.28 6.99 10.25
N GLN A 113 29.71 8.20 10.24
CA GLN A 113 30.47 9.43 10.01
C GLN A 113 31.51 9.67 11.10
N ASP A 114 31.16 9.46 12.38
CA ASP A 114 32.12 9.55 13.49
C ASP A 114 33.27 8.55 13.36
N LEU A 115 32.98 7.32 12.93
CA LEU A 115 34.00 6.29 12.68
C LEU A 115 34.92 6.68 11.51
N GLU A 116 34.37 7.23 10.43
CA GLU A 116 35.14 7.73 9.28
C GLU A 116 36.02 8.93 9.68
N ASN A 117 35.51 9.85 10.48
CA ASN A 117 36.29 10.96 11.04
C ASN A 117 37.48 10.45 11.86
N ASN A 118 37.23 9.52 12.78
CA ASN A 118 38.27 8.92 13.61
C ASN A 118 39.31 8.15 12.78
N PHE A 119 38.85 7.43 11.75
CA PHE A 119 39.72 6.75 10.80
C PHE A 119 40.63 7.73 10.08
N ASN A 120 40.08 8.82 9.54
CA ASN A 120 40.82 9.87 8.85
C ASN A 120 41.87 10.54 9.75
N GLU A 121 41.52 10.84 11.01
CA GLU A 121 42.46 11.41 12.00
C GLU A 121 43.66 10.48 12.25
N LYS A 122 43.40 9.20 12.54
CA LYS A 122 44.46 8.20 12.79
C LYS A 122 45.29 7.92 11.55
N LEU A 123 44.65 7.84 10.38
CA LEU A 123 45.34 7.65 9.10
C LEU A 123 46.28 8.83 8.84
N SER A 124 45.81 10.06 9.05
CA SER A 124 46.63 11.27 8.89
C SER A 124 47.85 11.27 9.81
N GLU A 125 47.68 10.91 11.09
CA GLU A 125 48.77 10.81 12.05
C GLU A 125 49.82 9.79 11.61
N VAL A 126 49.40 8.56 11.29
CA VAL A 126 50.29 7.49 10.85
C VAL A 126 50.98 7.84 9.52
N ALA A 127 50.25 8.46 8.59
CA ALA A 127 50.79 8.85 7.29
C ALA A 127 51.88 9.92 7.42
N ILE A 128 51.70 10.93 8.29
CA ILE A 128 52.72 11.95 8.56
C ILE A 128 53.97 11.32 9.20
N VAL A 129 53.79 10.47 10.21
CA VAL A 129 54.92 9.76 10.85
C VAL A 129 55.66 8.88 9.84
N THR A 130 54.92 8.25 8.92
CA THR A 130 55.51 7.43 7.86
C THR A 130 56.30 8.29 6.89
N LEU A 131 55.73 9.42 6.42
CA LEU A 131 56.41 10.40 5.56
C LEU A 131 57.74 10.85 6.14
N GLU A 132 57.79 11.17 7.44
CA GLU A 132 59.04 11.56 8.11
C GLU A 132 60.14 10.48 8.03
N LYS A 133 59.76 9.20 8.12
CA LYS A 133 60.69 8.08 7.97
C LYS A 133 61.13 7.89 6.52
N VAL A 134 60.22 8.10 5.56
CA VAL A 134 60.55 8.06 4.12
C VAL A 134 61.58 9.11 3.78
N VAL A 135 61.37 10.36 4.22
CA VAL A 135 62.27 11.50 3.95
C VAL A 135 63.67 11.26 4.55
N LYS A 136 63.77 10.50 5.64
CA LYS A 136 65.05 10.08 6.25
C LYS A 136 65.68 8.84 5.60
N ASN A 137 65.05 8.26 4.57
CA ASN A 137 65.41 6.99 3.93
C ASN A 137 65.46 5.81 4.92
N GLU A 138 64.69 5.85 6.01
CA GLU A 138 64.70 4.79 7.03
C GLU A 138 63.92 3.55 6.57
N ILE A 139 62.98 3.71 5.64
CA ILE A 139 62.02 2.67 5.22
C ILE A 139 61.82 2.63 3.68
N ASP A 140 62.74 3.17 2.89
CA ASP A 140 62.53 3.37 1.45
C ASP A 140 62.38 2.05 0.64
N ASP A 141 62.99 0.97 1.14
CA ASP A 141 62.88 -0.39 0.60
C ASP A 141 61.60 -1.13 1.06
N GLU A 142 60.92 -0.62 2.09
CA GLU A 142 59.70 -1.22 2.67
C GLU A 142 58.42 -0.68 2.02
N ILE A 143 58.51 0.42 1.26
CA ILE A 143 57.36 1.10 0.66
C ILE A 143 57.00 0.47 -0.69
N LEU A 144 55.72 0.13 -0.81
CA LEU A 144 55.14 -0.33 -2.08
C LEU A 144 55.30 0.76 -3.15
N LYS A 145 55.76 0.33 -4.33
CA LYS A 145 56.03 1.23 -5.46
C LYS A 145 54.80 2.06 -5.87
N ASP A 146 53.62 1.47 -5.75
CA ASP A 146 52.34 2.07 -6.16
C ASP A 146 51.86 3.21 -5.26
N ILE A 147 52.39 3.30 -4.03
CA ILE A 147 52.06 4.38 -3.06
C ILE A 147 53.24 5.31 -2.82
N LYS A 148 54.40 5.05 -3.44
CA LYS A 148 55.62 5.85 -3.24
C LYS A 148 55.42 7.30 -3.65
N ASP A 149 54.61 7.53 -4.68
CA ASP A 149 54.24 8.87 -5.17
C ASP A 149 53.36 9.66 -4.18
N LEU A 150 52.67 8.99 -3.25
CA LEU A 150 51.93 9.68 -2.18
C LEU A 150 52.85 10.28 -1.12
N PHE A 151 54.09 9.77 -0.99
CA PHE A 151 55.06 10.20 0.02
C PHE A 151 56.13 11.15 -0.54
N LEU A 152 55.89 11.78 -1.69
CA LEU A 152 56.82 12.76 -2.30
C LEU A 152 57.00 13.99 -1.43
N ASP A 153 55.88 14.52 -0.93
CA ASP A 153 55.83 15.69 -0.07
C ASP A 153 54.56 15.67 0.80
N LYS A 154 54.57 16.52 1.83
CA LYS A 154 53.49 16.59 2.82
C LYS A 154 52.17 17.05 2.21
N ASP A 155 52.19 17.97 1.26
CA ASP A 155 50.98 18.55 0.68
C ASP A 155 50.29 17.52 -0.21
N THR A 156 51.04 16.78 -1.04
CA THR A 156 50.51 15.68 -1.85
C THR A 156 49.84 14.60 -1.00
N LEU A 157 50.47 14.20 0.10
CA LEU A 157 49.94 13.19 1.02
C LEU A 157 48.65 13.66 1.69
N ILE A 158 48.66 14.86 2.28
CA ILE A 158 47.50 15.42 2.99
C ILE A 158 46.33 15.64 2.04
N ASN A 159 46.58 16.17 0.84
CA ASN A 159 45.53 16.39 -0.15
C ASN A 159 44.90 15.06 -0.61
N SER A 160 45.70 14.00 -0.75
CA SER A 160 45.20 12.67 -1.13
C SER A 160 44.34 12.06 -0.03
N ILE A 161 44.76 12.18 1.23
CA ILE A 161 43.99 11.71 2.39
C ILE A 161 42.68 12.51 2.51
N ALA A 162 42.74 13.83 2.42
CA ALA A 162 41.56 14.70 2.46
C ALA A 162 40.56 14.34 1.35
N SER A 163 41.03 14.13 0.12
CA SER A 163 40.17 13.71 -0.99
C SER A 163 39.55 12.32 -0.78
N SER A 164 40.29 11.38 -0.19
CA SER A 164 39.76 10.07 0.17
C SER A 164 38.65 10.17 1.22
N HIS A 165 38.87 11.00 2.25
CA HIS A 165 37.90 11.25 3.30
C HIS A 165 36.63 11.92 2.78
N GLU A 166 36.75 12.99 1.99
CA GLU A 166 35.61 13.65 1.33
C GLU A 166 34.78 12.66 0.50
N LYS A 167 35.45 11.74 -0.21
CA LYS A 167 34.77 10.71 -0.98
C LYS A 167 34.02 9.72 -0.09
N HIS A 168 34.59 9.28 1.02
CA HIS A 168 33.92 8.37 1.95
C HIS A 168 32.69 9.03 2.58
N VAL A 169 32.83 10.26 3.07
CA VAL A 169 31.72 11.04 3.65
C VAL A 169 30.60 11.22 2.62
N SER A 170 30.93 11.61 1.39
CA SER A 170 29.95 11.76 0.32
C SER A 170 29.21 10.46 -0.02
N ILE A 171 29.88 9.31 0.03
CA ILE A 171 29.23 8.01 -0.16
C ILE A 171 28.25 7.71 0.98
N ILE A 172 28.63 8.01 2.23
CA ILE A 172 27.76 7.80 3.39
C ILE A 172 26.50 8.65 3.26
N GLU A 173 26.63 9.94 2.92
CA GLU A 173 25.50 10.85 2.70
C GLU A 173 24.58 10.36 1.55
N ALA A 174 25.18 9.91 0.44
CA ALA A 174 24.41 9.41 -0.70
C ALA A 174 23.62 8.13 -0.37
N ILE A 175 24.16 7.27 0.48
CA ILE A 175 23.45 6.08 0.98
C ILE A 175 22.26 6.51 1.84
N GLU A 176 22.45 7.49 2.71
CA GLU A 176 21.37 7.99 3.57
C GLU A 176 20.22 8.57 2.75
N GLU A 177 20.54 9.45 1.80
CA GLU A 177 19.54 10.05 0.91
C GLU A 177 18.80 8.99 0.07
N ASN A 178 19.54 8.00 -0.46
CA ASN A 178 18.93 6.94 -1.28
C ASN A 178 17.93 6.10 -0.48
N ILE A 179 18.26 5.74 0.75
CA ILE A 179 17.38 4.93 1.60
C ILE A 179 16.15 5.74 2.01
N ASN A 180 16.34 6.99 2.45
CA ASN A 180 15.26 7.86 2.89
C ASN A 180 14.26 8.15 1.75
N SER A 181 14.76 8.46 0.56
CA SER A 181 13.91 8.71 -0.61
C SER A 181 13.17 7.46 -1.06
N ARG A 182 13.86 6.31 -1.11
CA ARG A 182 13.27 5.05 -1.58
C ARG A 182 12.17 4.56 -0.66
N ILE A 183 12.38 4.55 0.65
CA ILE A 183 11.37 4.04 1.60
C ILE A 183 10.11 4.91 1.57
N ARG A 184 10.26 6.24 1.51
CA ARG A 184 9.12 7.16 1.39
C ARG A 184 8.37 6.96 0.07
N SER A 185 9.09 6.81 -1.04
CA SER A 185 8.48 6.53 -2.34
C SER A 185 7.75 5.19 -2.38
N ASP A 186 8.35 4.14 -1.81
CA ASP A 186 7.75 2.81 -1.75
C ASP A 186 6.45 2.84 -0.92
N HIS A 187 6.45 3.59 0.19
CA HIS A 187 5.25 3.78 1.01
C HIS A 187 4.11 4.46 0.25
N ILE A 188 4.39 5.59 -0.39
CA ILE A 188 3.40 6.32 -1.21
C ILE A 188 2.83 5.38 -2.28
N SER A 189 3.70 4.65 -2.99
CA SER A 189 3.27 3.73 -4.05
C SER A 189 2.37 2.60 -3.54
N ILE A 190 2.65 2.06 -2.35
CA ILE A 190 1.83 1.02 -1.73
C ILE A 190 0.43 1.55 -1.40
N ILE A 191 0.34 2.74 -0.78
CA ILE A 191 -0.93 3.35 -0.41
C ILE A 191 -1.76 3.71 -1.64
N GLU A 192 -1.14 4.33 -2.65
CA GLU A 192 -1.81 4.63 -3.93
C GLU A 192 -2.36 3.37 -4.60
N ASN A 193 -1.59 2.27 -4.58
CA ASN A 193 -2.04 1.00 -5.16
C ASN A 193 -3.24 0.42 -4.40
N ILE A 194 -3.21 0.45 -3.07
CA ILE A 194 -4.31 -0.02 -2.22
C ILE A 194 -5.59 0.78 -2.51
N ASN A 195 -5.51 2.12 -2.48
CA ASN A 195 -6.65 3.00 -2.74
C ASN A 195 -7.25 2.77 -4.15
N ASN A 196 -6.40 2.60 -5.16
CA ASN A 196 -6.87 2.35 -6.53
C ASN A 196 -7.61 1.01 -6.64
N ILE A 197 -7.05 -0.07 -6.08
CA ILE A 197 -7.63 -1.41 -6.21
C ILE A 197 -8.88 -1.59 -5.33
N GLN A 198 -8.79 -1.19 -4.05
CA GLN A 198 -9.83 -1.49 -3.06
C GLN A 198 -11.01 -0.53 -3.12
N ASP A 199 -10.76 0.77 -3.33
CA ASP A 199 -11.84 1.76 -3.24
C ASP A 199 -12.40 2.09 -4.61
N ILE A 200 -11.57 2.31 -5.63
CA ILE A 200 -12.06 2.81 -6.92
C ILE A 200 -12.53 1.66 -7.82
N GLU A 201 -11.66 0.70 -8.12
CA GLU A 201 -11.98 -0.34 -9.10
C GLU A 201 -13.04 -1.32 -8.60
N ARG A 202 -12.89 -1.77 -7.35
CA ARG A 202 -13.80 -2.72 -6.73
C ARG A 202 -15.19 -2.12 -6.52
N ASN A 203 -15.31 -0.89 -6.02
CA ASN A 203 -16.61 -0.24 -5.84
C ASN A 203 -17.34 -0.07 -7.17
N ARG A 204 -16.67 0.48 -8.19
CA ARG A 204 -17.28 0.68 -9.51
C ARG A 204 -17.80 -0.63 -10.11
N LYS A 205 -17.00 -1.69 -10.02
CA LYS A 205 -17.42 -3.02 -10.47
C LYS A 205 -18.65 -3.50 -9.70
N ARG A 206 -18.66 -3.31 -8.39
CA ARG A 206 -19.76 -3.76 -7.53
C ARG A 206 -21.06 -3.01 -7.79
N VAL A 207 -21.01 -1.69 -7.99
CA VAL A 207 -22.17 -0.88 -8.36
C VAL A 207 -22.76 -1.34 -9.69
N VAL A 208 -21.91 -1.64 -10.68
CA VAL A 208 -22.37 -2.18 -11.97
C VAL A 208 -23.04 -3.55 -11.81
N GLU A 209 -22.46 -4.46 -11.01
CA GLU A 209 -23.07 -5.76 -10.72
C GLU A 209 -24.45 -5.63 -10.05
N ILE A 210 -24.58 -4.69 -9.11
CA ILE A 210 -25.86 -4.42 -8.44
C ILE A 210 -26.89 -3.90 -9.45
N SER A 211 -26.53 -2.92 -10.28
CA SER A 211 -27.42 -2.41 -11.32
C SER A 211 -27.88 -3.51 -12.28
N GLN A 212 -26.94 -4.33 -12.79
CA GLN A 212 -27.25 -5.43 -13.69
C GLN A 212 -28.20 -6.47 -13.07
N LEU A 213 -27.99 -6.81 -11.79
CA LEU A 213 -28.89 -7.71 -11.07
C LEU A 213 -30.32 -7.14 -11.02
N ILE A 214 -30.46 -5.86 -10.72
CA ILE A 214 -31.76 -5.20 -10.58
C ILE A 214 -32.47 -5.07 -11.93
N ASP A 215 -31.75 -4.73 -12.99
CA ASP A 215 -32.29 -4.64 -14.34
C ASP A 215 -32.82 -6.01 -14.79
N ASN A 216 -32.03 -7.08 -14.62
CA ASN A 216 -32.47 -8.44 -14.92
C ASN A 216 -33.73 -8.84 -14.13
N LEU A 217 -33.82 -8.45 -12.86
CA LEU A 217 -34.99 -8.76 -12.03
C LEU A 217 -36.27 -8.05 -12.50
N ARG A 218 -36.14 -6.81 -13.00
CA ARG A 218 -37.24 -6.04 -13.57
C ARG A 218 -37.66 -6.61 -14.92
N ASP A 219 -36.70 -6.86 -15.81
CA ASP A 219 -36.95 -7.48 -17.12
C ASP A 219 -37.67 -8.82 -16.99
N GLU A 220 -37.28 -9.65 -16.02
CA GLU A 220 -37.98 -10.90 -15.74
C GLU A 220 -39.43 -10.65 -15.31
N CYS A 221 -39.72 -9.65 -14.48
CA CYS A 221 -41.10 -9.33 -14.11
C CYS A 221 -41.92 -8.81 -15.30
N ASP A 222 -41.31 -8.05 -16.21
CA ASP A 222 -41.99 -7.51 -17.40
C ASP A 222 -42.27 -8.59 -18.45
N GLN A 223 -41.37 -9.55 -18.66
CA GLN A 223 -41.61 -10.68 -19.57
C GLN A 223 -42.82 -11.53 -19.18
N TYR A 224 -43.10 -11.68 -17.88
CA TYR A 224 -44.29 -12.42 -17.44
C TYR A 224 -45.59 -11.72 -17.79
N VAL A 225 -45.56 -10.38 -17.87
CA VAL A 225 -46.72 -9.58 -18.28
C VAL A 225 -46.98 -9.72 -19.77
N GLU A 226 -45.93 -9.70 -20.60
CA GLU A 226 -46.06 -9.85 -22.06
C GLU A 226 -46.67 -11.20 -22.48
N ILE A 227 -46.25 -12.29 -21.82
CA ILE A 227 -46.75 -13.65 -22.11
C ILE A 227 -48.26 -13.79 -21.82
N GLU A 228 -48.79 -13.10 -20.81
CA GLU A 228 -50.23 -13.11 -20.51
C GLU A 228 -51.05 -12.23 -21.46
N PHE A 229 -50.45 -11.17 -22.01
CA PHE A 229 -51.08 -10.35 -23.05
C PHE A 229 -51.20 -11.10 -24.38
N ASP A 230 -50.22 -11.94 -24.74
CA ASP A 230 -50.26 -12.75 -25.96
C ASP A 230 -51.16 -14.00 -25.86
N ALA A 231 -51.55 -14.39 -24.64
CA ALA A 231 -52.37 -15.57 -24.37
C ALA A 231 -53.90 -15.29 -24.28
N ASN A 232 -54.30 -14.02 -24.23
CA ASN A 232 -55.71 -13.56 -24.17
C ASN A 232 -56.15 -12.88 -25.48
#